data_AF-A0A6B0ZDJ6-F1
#
_entry.id   AF-A0A6B0ZDJ6-F1
#
_cell.length_a   1.000
_cell.length_b   1.000
_cell.length_c   1.000
_cell.angle_alpha   90.00
_cell.angle_beta   90.00
_cell.angle_gamma   90.00
#
_symmetry.space_group_name_H-M   'P 1'
#
loop_
_entity.id
_entity.type
_entity.pdbx_description
1 polymer ?
#
loop_
_entity_poly.entity_id
_entity_poly.type
_entity_poly.pdbx_seq_one_letter_code
_entity_poly.pdbx_strand_id
1 'polypeptide(L)'
;MWRRSEARLGPRRRSRACPKRCSGIRISGRSAGVPTRCASRRGRAGTPLAPRHPSRAKPAAHQHPERQPPRGGTTGWTRSEHTLSPVAGEPLIGITGRTKTAGELNMKPETFRDLYLDVFYCDYALGVIAAGGLPVFLPGSADPADYADRLDGLLLTGGTDIEPERYGQAPSPELYTREPERDAFELSLLDGALDTGKPVLGICRGIQVLNVHGGGTLHQHVPPHACHDQPPDSIVHRVDLAEGSLAASLYGPSINVNSLHHQTIDNLADGYEVTGRSDDGAIEVIEARHRPWLGVQWHPELMDSRDRDPVFDWLVKSASA
;
A
#
# COMPACT_ATOMS: atom_id res chain seq x y z
N MET A 1 -19.71 12.75 -49.25
CA MET A 1 -18.63 13.09 -50.20
C MET A 1 -17.70 14.12 -49.56
N TRP A 2 -16.78 13.68 -48.70
CA TRP A 2 -15.67 14.48 -48.16
C TRP A 2 -14.48 13.51 -47.98
N ARG A 3 -13.30 13.96 -48.44
CA ARG A 3 -12.16 13.14 -48.85
C ARG A 3 -11.25 12.74 -47.68
N ARG A 4 -10.73 11.51 -47.77
CA ARG A 4 -9.56 11.00 -47.04
C ARG A 4 -8.30 11.73 -47.51
N SER A 5 -7.37 12.02 -46.58
CA SER A 5 -5.96 12.23 -46.90
C SER A 5 -5.10 11.36 -45.99
N GLU A 6 -4.67 10.24 -46.54
CA GLU A 6 -3.55 9.43 -46.05
C GLU A 6 -2.24 10.15 -46.43
N ALA A 7 -1.34 10.32 -45.46
CA ALA A 7 0.05 10.69 -45.72
C ALA A 7 0.96 9.51 -45.35
N ARG A 8 1.77 9.12 -46.33
CA ARG A 8 2.59 7.92 -46.37
C ARG A 8 3.91 8.07 -45.61
N LEU A 9 4.34 6.95 -45.03
CA LEU A 9 5.69 6.67 -44.53
C LEU A 9 6.77 6.87 -45.61
N GLY A 10 7.91 7.44 -45.21
CA GLY A 10 9.19 7.39 -45.94
C GLY A 10 10.33 7.01 -44.98
N PRO A 11 11.17 6.00 -45.28
CA PRO A 11 12.19 5.51 -44.36
C PRO A 11 13.62 6.02 -44.68
N ARG A 12 14.54 5.72 -43.74
CA ARG A 12 16.03 5.73 -43.78
C ARG A 12 16.62 6.96 -43.06
N ARG A 13 17.58 6.81 -42.13
CA ARG A 13 18.87 6.12 -42.32
C ARG A 13 19.48 5.62 -41.01
N ARG A 14 20.08 4.42 -41.08
CA ARG A 14 21.07 3.89 -40.15
C ARG A 14 22.46 4.49 -40.44
N SER A 15 23.21 4.85 -39.41
CA SER A 15 24.68 5.01 -39.44
C SER A 15 25.23 4.44 -38.12
N ARG A 16 25.73 3.21 -38.15
CA ARG A 16 27.16 2.84 -38.26
C ARG A 16 28.01 3.26 -37.06
N ALA A 17 28.38 2.24 -36.29
CA ALA A 17 29.50 2.22 -35.37
C ALA A 17 30.84 2.46 -36.08
N CYS A 18 31.81 3.03 -35.35
CA CYS A 18 33.24 2.81 -35.55
C CYS A 18 34.04 3.14 -34.27
N PRO A 19 35.23 2.56 -34.06
CA PRO A 19 35.77 2.23 -32.74
C PRO A 19 37.14 2.86 -32.41
N LYS A 20 37.68 2.45 -31.25
CA LYS A 20 39.10 2.46 -30.76
C LYS A 20 39.49 3.69 -29.93
N ARG A 21 39.89 3.54 -28.65
CA ARG A 21 41.05 2.87 -28.00
C ARG A 21 42.19 3.87 -27.79
N CYS A 22 42.57 4.12 -26.53
CA CYS A 22 43.89 4.55 -26.05
C CYS A 22 43.92 4.26 -24.52
N SER A 23 44.67 3.24 -24.08
CA SER A 23 45.97 3.37 -23.37
C SER A 23 45.80 4.01 -21.98
N GLY A 24 46.05 3.36 -20.85
CA GLY A 24 47.15 2.44 -20.56
C GLY A 24 48.03 3.09 -19.50
N ILE A 25 47.86 2.72 -18.23
CA ILE A 25 48.87 2.93 -17.19
C ILE A 25 48.95 1.65 -16.36
N ARG A 26 50.07 0.94 -16.52
CA ARG A 26 50.62 0.00 -15.54
C ARG A 26 51.78 0.73 -14.87
N ILE A 27 51.82 0.74 -13.55
CA ILE A 27 53.08 0.79 -12.79
C ILE A 27 53.04 -0.33 -11.75
N SER A 28 54.19 -0.96 -11.61
CA SER A 28 54.51 -2.27 -11.07
C SER A 28 55.22 -2.21 -9.72
N GLY A 29 55.14 -3.31 -8.98
CA GLY A 29 56.18 -3.82 -8.07
C GLY A 29 55.93 -3.53 -6.58
N ARG A 30 56.24 -4.38 -5.60
CA ARG A 30 56.97 -5.66 -5.49
C ARG A 30 56.62 -6.19 -4.08
N SER A 31 56.08 -7.40 -3.90
CA SER A 31 56.75 -8.67 -3.50
C SER A 31 57.59 -8.65 -2.20
N ALA A 32 57.10 -9.36 -1.16
CA ALA A 32 57.79 -10.27 -0.23
C ALA A 32 56.67 -10.93 0.62
N GLY A 33 56.58 -12.23 0.93
CA GLY A 33 57.60 -13.22 1.24
C GLY A 33 57.23 -13.88 2.58
N VAL A 34 56.53 -15.01 2.50
CA VAL A 34 56.03 -16.00 3.51
C VAL A 34 57.23 -16.70 4.24
N PRO A 35 57.17 -17.64 5.25
CA PRO A 35 56.10 -18.32 6.04
C PRO A 35 56.38 -18.58 7.56
N THR A 36 55.48 -19.39 8.17
CA THR A 36 55.66 -20.40 9.26
C THR A 36 55.30 -19.94 10.68
N ARG A 37 54.69 -20.75 11.59
CA ARG A 37 54.59 -22.22 11.71
C ARG A 37 53.49 -22.62 12.72
N CYS A 38 52.86 -23.75 12.41
CA CYS A 38 52.40 -24.90 13.23
C CYS A 38 52.02 -24.81 14.73
N ALA A 39 51.05 -25.72 15.01
CA ALA A 39 50.90 -26.61 16.18
C ALA A 39 49.95 -26.14 17.28
N SER A 40 49.08 -26.96 17.88
CA SER A 40 48.72 -28.37 17.69
C SER A 40 47.61 -28.76 18.70
N ARG A 41 46.97 -29.91 18.44
CA ARG A 41 46.33 -30.84 19.43
C ARG A 41 45.06 -30.34 20.12
N ARG A 42 44.14 -31.16 20.60
CA ARG A 42 43.67 -32.57 20.42
C ARG A 42 42.49 -32.62 21.42
N GLY A 43 41.38 -33.27 21.10
CA GLY A 43 40.35 -33.53 22.11
C GLY A 43 39.07 -34.15 21.56
N ARG A 44 39.09 -35.47 21.38
CA ARG A 44 37.93 -36.33 21.09
C ARG A 44 37.24 -36.75 22.39
N ALA A 45 35.99 -37.18 22.24
CA ALA A 45 35.15 -37.98 23.14
C ALA A 45 34.40 -37.19 24.23
N GLY A 46 33.13 -37.46 24.53
CA GLY A 46 32.21 -38.47 24.03
C GLY A 46 30.84 -38.29 24.68
N THR A 47 29.81 -38.72 23.98
CA THR A 47 28.44 -38.89 24.50
C THR A 47 28.42 -40.03 25.52
N PRO A 48 27.60 -39.92 26.57
CA PRO A 48 26.81 -41.09 26.96
C PRO A 48 25.34 -40.79 27.28
N LEU A 49 24.56 -41.81 26.91
CA LEU A 49 23.16 -42.13 27.16
C LEU A 49 22.53 -41.69 28.50
N ALA A 50 21.22 -41.42 28.40
CA ALA A 50 20.26 -41.18 29.47
C ALA A 50 20.15 -42.31 30.51
N PRO A 51 19.77 -41.98 31.76
CA PRO A 51 19.11 -42.92 32.66
C PRO A 51 17.60 -42.67 32.77
N ARG A 52 16.91 -43.77 33.04
CA ARG A 52 15.46 -43.95 33.11
C ARG A 52 14.82 -43.27 34.32
N HIS A 53 13.54 -42.93 34.16
CA HIS A 53 12.59 -42.46 35.17
C HIS A 53 12.56 -43.29 36.47
N PRO A 54 12.40 -42.65 37.63
CA PRO A 54 11.65 -43.21 38.75
C PRO A 54 10.17 -42.81 38.67
N SER A 55 9.31 -43.78 38.96
CA SER A 55 7.86 -43.64 39.05
C SER A 55 7.45 -42.60 40.11
N ARG A 56 6.54 -41.69 39.75
CA ARG A 56 5.84 -40.83 40.70
C ARG A 56 4.35 -41.11 40.67
N ALA A 57 3.81 -41.31 41.86
CA ALA A 57 2.43 -41.67 42.16
C ALA A 57 1.42 -40.65 41.61
N LYS A 58 0.24 -41.16 41.25
CA LYS A 58 -0.94 -40.37 40.83
C LYS A 58 -1.39 -39.43 41.97
N PRO A 59 -1.60 -38.13 41.74
CA PRO A 59 -2.40 -37.31 42.63
C PRO A 59 -3.89 -37.59 42.39
N ALA A 60 -4.66 -37.51 43.49
CA ALA A 60 -6.09 -37.70 43.53
C ALA A 60 -6.86 -36.67 42.70
N ALA A 61 -8.02 -37.08 42.19
CA ALA A 61 -8.96 -36.25 41.47
C ALA A 61 -9.48 -35.11 42.38
N HIS A 62 -9.10 -33.88 42.06
CA HIS A 62 -9.79 -32.71 42.58
C HIS A 62 -11.04 -32.46 41.75
N GLN A 63 -12.21 -32.63 42.39
CA GLN A 63 -13.50 -32.24 41.85
C GLN A 63 -13.52 -30.71 41.70
N HIS A 64 -13.67 -30.22 40.48
CA HIS A 64 -13.98 -28.82 40.23
C HIS A 64 -15.46 -28.58 40.57
N PRO A 65 -15.80 -27.56 41.40
CA PRO A 65 -17.19 -27.18 41.56
C PRO A 65 -17.71 -26.58 40.25
N GLU A 66 -18.85 -27.10 39.78
CA GLU A 66 -19.61 -26.55 38.66
C GLU A 66 -19.86 -25.05 38.89
N ARG A 67 -19.25 -24.21 38.05
CA ARG A 67 -19.61 -22.80 37.97
C ARG A 67 -20.86 -22.69 37.10
N GLN A 68 -21.97 -22.30 37.72
CA GLN A 68 -23.18 -21.88 37.02
C GLN A 68 -22.84 -20.77 36.02
N PRO A 69 -23.38 -20.80 34.78
CA PRO A 69 -23.20 -19.71 33.84
C PRO A 69 -23.88 -18.44 34.39
N PRO A 70 -23.29 -17.25 34.19
CA PRO A 70 -23.92 -16.02 34.59
C PRO A 70 -25.23 -15.83 33.81
N ARG A 71 -26.32 -15.54 34.53
CA ARG A 71 -27.52 -14.95 33.94
C ARG A 71 -27.16 -13.53 33.52
N GLY A 72 -26.98 -13.31 32.23
CA GLY A 72 -26.61 -12.02 31.65
C GLY A 72 -27.25 -11.88 30.28
N GLY A 73 -27.96 -10.77 30.08
CA GLY A 73 -28.96 -10.60 29.04
C GLY A 73 -28.46 -10.82 27.61
N THR A 74 -29.35 -11.39 26.81
CA THR A 74 -29.31 -11.28 25.37
C THR A 74 -29.36 -9.80 24.99
N THR A 75 -28.22 -9.18 24.70
CA THR A 75 -28.17 -8.03 23.80
C THR A 75 -28.46 -8.57 22.41
N GLY A 76 -29.74 -8.86 22.17
CA GLY A 76 -30.23 -9.11 20.83
C GLY A 76 -29.88 -7.90 19.99
N TRP A 77 -29.13 -8.12 18.90
CA TRP A 77 -29.18 -7.23 17.76
C TRP A 77 -30.64 -7.19 17.31
N THR A 78 -31.39 -6.21 17.81
CA THR A 78 -32.72 -5.93 17.33
C THR A 78 -32.54 -5.36 15.94
N ARG A 79 -32.73 -6.23 14.95
CA ARG A 79 -32.89 -5.80 13.56
C ARG A 79 -34.17 -4.99 13.55
N SER A 80 -34.05 -3.66 13.58
CA SER A 80 -35.18 -2.80 13.30
C SER A 80 -35.70 -3.19 11.92
N GLU A 81 -36.98 -3.54 11.84
CA GLU A 81 -37.68 -3.77 10.58
C GLU A 81 -37.83 -2.42 9.88
N HIS A 82 -36.74 -1.94 9.27
CA HIS A 82 -36.82 -0.90 8.28
C HIS A 82 -37.39 -1.52 7.02
N THR A 83 -38.58 -1.06 6.64
CA THR A 83 -39.15 -1.24 5.32
C THR A 83 -38.11 -0.78 4.30
N LEU A 84 -37.49 -1.72 3.61
CA LEU A 84 -36.51 -1.46 2.54
C LEU A 84 -37.24 -0.85 1.34
N SER A 85 -37.49 0.45 1.41
CA SER A 85 -37.46 1.27 0.21
C SER A 85 -35.97 1.45 -0.14
N PRO A 86 -35.53 1.24 -1.39
CA PRO A 86 -34.16 1.56 -1.77
C PRO A 86 -33.96 3.05 -1.47
N VAL A 87 -33.07 3.37 -0.53
CA VAL A 87 -32.65 4.74 -0.31
C VAL A 87 -31.96 5.14 -1.61
N ALA A 88 -32.58 6.01 -2.39
CA ALA A 88 -31.82 6.73 -3.40
C ALA A 88 -30.75 7.56 -2.66
N GLY A 89 -29.47 7.38 -3.00
CA GLY A 89 -28.51 8.48 -2.90
C GLY A 89 -27.36 8.38 -1.89
N GLU A 90 -26.89 7.19 -1.51
CA GLU A 90 -25.54 7.04 -0.90
C GLU A 90 -24.55 6.55 -1.96
N PRO A 91 -23.48 7.30 -2.28
CA PRO A 91 -22.49 6.89 -3.28
C PRO A 91 -21.79 5.59 -2.89
N LEU A 92 -21.70 4.65 -3.83
CA LEU A 92 -21.00 3.39 -3.66
C LEU A 92 -19.49 3.59 -3.87
N ILE A 93 -18.72 3.55 -2.79
CA ILE A 93 -17.26 3.76 -2.82
C ILE A 93 -16.53 2.42 -2.80
N GLY A 94 -15.83 2.11 -3.88
CA GLY A 94 -14.97 0.92 -3.97
C GLY A 94 -13.69 1.10 -3.16
N ILE A 95 -13.34 0.13 -2.33
CA ILE A 95 -12.15 0.15 -1.47
C ILE A 95 -11.26 -1.03 -1.83
N THR A 96 -10.01 -0.75 -2.22
CA THR A 96 -9.07 -1.81 -2.62
C THR A 96 -8.47 -2.49 -1.39
N GLY A 97 -8.26 -3.80 -1.50
CA GLY A 97 -7.61 -4.61 -0.47
C GLY A 97 -6.39 -5.32 -1.01
N ARG A 98 -5.98 -6.36 -0.30
CA ARG A 98 -4.88 -7.24 -0.72
C ARG A 98 -5.29 -8.70 -0.59
N THR A 99 -4.79 -9.53 -1.50
CA THR A 99 -4.94 -10.98 -1.39
C THR A 99 -3.68 -11.55 -0.75
N LYS A 100 -3.88 -12.39 0.26
CA LYS A 100 -2.83 -13.09 0.98
C LYS A 100 -3.15 -14.57 1.10
N THR A 101 -2.11 -15.38 1.21
CA THR A 101 -2.26 -16.75 1.65
C THR A 101 -2.38 -16.80 3.17
N ALA A 102 -3.11 -17.77 3.71
CA ALA A 102 -3.16 -18.01 5.15
C ALA A 102 -1.75 -18.22 5.75
N GLY A 103 -0.83 -18.78 4.96
CA GLY A 103 0.58 -18.93 5.29
C GLY A 103 1.33 -17.61 5.47
N GLU A 104 1.14 -16.64 4.58
CA GLU A 104 1.71 -15.29 4.73
C GLU A 104 1.19 -14.59 5.98
N LEU A 105 -0.05 -14.89 6.39
CA LEU A 105 -0.65 -14.38 7.64
C LEU A 105 -0.31 -15.23 8.88
N ASN A 106 0.52 -16.26 8.75
CA ASN A 106 0.89 -17.21 9.81
C ASN A 106 -0.33 -17.84 10.52
N MET A 107 -1.42 -18.07 9.78
CA MET A 107 -2.65 -18.65 10.32
C MET A 107 -2.52 -20.18 10.51
N LYS A 108 -3.22 -20.70 11.52
CA LYS A 108 -3.29 -22.12 11.84
C LYS A 108 -4.68 -22.69 11.53
N PRO A 109 -4.81 -24.00 11.21
CA PRO A 109 -3.74 -24.99 11.07
C PRO A 109 -2.92 -24.84 9.77
N GLU A 110 -1.67 -25.30 9.78
CA GLU A 110 -0.74 -25.26 8.61
C GLU A 110 -1.31 -25.95 7.36
N THR A 111 -2.28 -26.85 7.50
CA THR A 111 -2.96 -27.50 6.38
C THR A 111 -3.73 -26.52 5.49
N PHE A 112 -3.99 -25.30 5.96
CA PHE A 112 -4.66 -24.24 5.21
C PHE A 112 -3.71 -23.19 4.65
N ARG A 113 -2.40 -23.39 4.75
CA ARG A 113 -1.37 -22.41 4.35
C ARG A 113 -1.60 -21.79 2.97
N ASP A 114 -2.08 -22.58 2.01
CA ASP A 114 -2.26 -22.15 0.62
C ASP A 114 -3.67 -21.60 0.31
N LEU A 115 -4.54 -21.45 1.32
CA LEU A 115 -5.83 -20.77 1.14
C LEU A 115 -5.62 -19.29 0.87
N TYR A 116 -6.24 -18.78 -0.19
CA TYR A 116 -6.32 -17.35 -0.48
C TYR A 116 -7.35 -16.66 0.43
N LEU A 117 -6.97 -15.48 0.91
CA LEU A 117 -7.73 -14.63 1.81
C LEU A 117 -7.65 -13.20 1.29
N ASP A 118 -8.79 -12.55 1.09
CA ASP A 118 -8.82 -11.11 0.88
C ASP A 118 -8.81 -10.40 2.23
N VAL A 119 -7.87 -9.47 2.38
CA VAL A 119 -7.64 -8.72 3.61
C VAL A 119 -7.94 -7.25 3.33
N PHE A 120 -8.85 -6.70 4.11
CA PHE A 120 -9.25 -5.30 4.09
C PHE A 120 -9.07 -4.69 5.47
N TYR A 121 -8.59 -3.45 5.53
CA TYR A 121 -8.54 -2.67 6.75
C TYR A 121 -9.84 -1.87 6.86
N CYS A 122 -10.63 -2.15 7.89
CA CYS A 122 -11.96 -1.54 8.04
C CYS A 122 -11.88 -0.03 8.31
N ASP A 123 -10.75 0.49 8.79
CA ASP A 123 -10.56 1.91 9.09
C ASP A 123 -10.84 2.82 7.89
N TYR A 124 -10.48 2.40 6.67
CA TYR A 124 -10.87 3.12 5.45
C TYR A 124 -12.40 3.18 5.27
N ALA A 125 -13.07 2.04 5.45
CA ALA A 125 -14.51 1.95 5.33
C ALA A 125 -15.22 2.76 6.42
N LEU A 126 -14.67 2.82 7.63
CA LEU A 126 -15.19 3.66 8.71
C LEU A 126 -15.14 5.15 8.35
N GLY A 127 -14.06 5.62 7.71
CA GLY A 127 -13.98 6.99 7.19
C GLY A 127 -15.05 7.29 6.14
N VAL A 128 -15.26 6.36 5.20
CA VAL A 128 -16.32 6.48 4.17
C VAL A 128 -17.72 6.51 4.80
N ILE A 129 -18.00 5.62 5.77
CA ILE A 129 -19.30 5.58 6.48
C ILE A 129 -19.55 6.88 7.23
N ALA A 130 -18.54 7.41 7.92
CA ALA A 130 -18.65 8.65 8.67
C ALA A 130 -18.93 9.86 7.75
N ALA A 131 -18.41 9.83 6.52
CA ALA A 131 -18.69 10.80 5.46
C ALA A 131 -20.06 10.60 4.77
N GLY A 132 -20.82 9.57 5.12
CA GLY A 132 -22.15 9.28 4.54
C GLY A 132 -22.12 8.51 3.22
N GLY A 133 -21.00 7.86 2.88
CA GLY A 133 -20.89 6.98 1.73
C GLY A 133 -21.12 5.51 2.08
N LEU A 134 -21.40 4.70 1.05
CA LEU A 134 -21.55 3.25 1.19
C LEU A 134 -20.26 2.54 0.72
N PRO A 135 -19.44 1.99 1.63
CA PRO A 135 -18.21 1.30 1.23
C PRO A 135 -18.50 -0.10 0.66
N VAL A 136 -17.77 -0.47 -0.39
CA VAL A 136 -17.70 -1.85 -0.90
C VAL A 136 -16.25 -2.27 -1.08
N PHE A 137 -15.88 -3.39 -0.46
CA PHE A 137 -14.57 -3.98 -0.61
C PHE A 137 -14.45 -4.71 -1.95
N LEU A 138 -13.35 -4.49 -2.67
CA LEU A 138 -13.10 -5.05 -3.99
C LEU A 138 -12.11 -6.23 -3.90
N PRO A 139 -12.56 -7.48 -4.08
CA PRO A 139 -11.68 -8.65 -4.16
C PRO A 139 -10.73 -8.53 -5.36
N GLY A 140 -9.42 -8.70 -5.13
CA GLY A 140 -8.41 -8.56 -6.19
C GLY A 140 -8.46 -9.67 -7.27
N SER A 141 -9.27 -10.71 -7.04
CA SER A 141 -9.50 -11.81 -7.99
C SER A 141 -10.64 -11.56 -8.98
N ALA A 142 -11.44 -10.51 -8.78
CA ALA A 142 -12.50 -10.12 -9.70
C ALA A 142 -11.92 -9.34 -10.90
N ASP A 143 -12.67 -9.26 -12.00
CA ASP A 143 -12.30 -8.43 -13.15
C ASP A 143 -12.50 -6.94 -12.79
N PRO A 144 -11.45 -6.09 -12.83
CA PRO A 144 -11.59 -4.65 -12.62
C PRO A 144 -12.68 -3.99 -13.47
N ALA A 145 -12.89 -4.47 -14.70
CA ALA A 145 -13.87 -3.92 -15.63
C ALA A 145 -15.31 -4.10 -15.14
N ASP A 146 -15.58 -5.13 -14.32
CA ASP A 146 -16.92 -5.38 -13.76
C ASP A 146 -17.35 -4.31 -12.73
N TYR A 147 -16.40 -3.51 -12.23
CA TYR A 147 -16.65 -2.46 -11.25
C TYR A 147 -16.81 -1.06 -11.84
N ALA A 148 -16.19 -0.77 -12.98
CA ALA A 148 -16.03 0.59 -13.51
C ALA A 148 -17.36 1.37 -13.58
N ASP A 149 -18.43 0.73 -14.09
CA ASP A 149 -19.75 1.36 -14.24
C ASP A 149 -20.65 1.26 -12.99
N ARG A 150 -20.23 0.51 -11.97
CA ARG A 150 -21.04 0.22 -10.77
C ARG A 150 -20.65 1.07 -9.57
N LEU A 151 -19.42 1.57 -9.55
CA LEU A 151 -18.90 2.40 -8.47
C LEU A 151 -19.17 3.87 -8.74
N ASP A 152 -19.37 4.64 -7.67
CA ASP A 152 -19.50 6.09 -7.71
C ASP A 152 -18.19 6.81 -7.38
N GLY A 153 -17.28 6.12 -6.69
CA GLY A 153 -15.92 6.58 -6.45
C GLY A 153 -15.01 5.42 -6.05
N LEU A 154 -13.71 5.69 -6.02
CA LEU A 154 -12.69 4.70 -5.69
C LEU A 154 -11.76 5.23 -4.60
N LEU A 155 -11.42 4.35 -3.65
CA LEU A 155 -10.43 4.59 -2.61
C LEU A 155 -9.34 3.52 -2.72
N LEU A 156 -8.14 3.96 -3.10
CA LEU A 156 -6.94 3.13 -3.13
C LEU A 156 -6.26 3.18 -1.75
N THR A 157 -6.13 2.01 -1.12
CA THR A 157 -5.62 1.91 0.25
C THR A 157 -4.10 1.86 0.33
N GLY A 158 -3.58 2.03 1.55
CA GLY A 158 -2.18 1.77 1.88
C GLY A 158 -1.77 0.32 1.60
N GLY A 159 -0.46 0.06 1.64
CA GLY A 159 0.05 -1.28 1.39
C GLY A 159 1.56 -1.35 1.25
N THR A 160 2.00 -2.39 0.56
CA THR A 160 3.41 -2.71 0.34
C THR A 160 3.91 -2.18 -1.01
N ASP A 161 5.20 -2.28 -1.26
CA ASP A 161 5.86 -1.64 -2.41
C ASP A 161 5.26 -2.04 -3.77
N ILE A 162 5.18 -1.06 -4.68
CA ILE A 162 4.79 -1.25 -6.08
C ILE A 162 5.98 -1.84 -6.85
N GLU A 163 5.72 -2.78 -7.76
CA GLU A 163 6.75 -3.40 -8.60
C GLU A 163 7.57 -2.34 -9.40
N PRO A 164 8.90 -2.21 -9.18
CA PRO A 164 9.73 -1.18 -9.81
C PRO A 164 9.73 -1.15 -11.34
N GLU A 165 9.51 -2.30 -11.97
CA GLU A 165 9.39 -2.38 -13.43
C GLU A 165 8.24 -1.51 -13.97
N ARG A 166 7.19 -1.27 -13.17
CA ARG A 166 6.04 -0.44 -13.55
C ARG A 166 6.37 1.04 -13.70
N TYR A 167 7.45 1.50 -13.06
CA TYR A 167 7.97 2.86 -13.20
C TYR A 167 9.40 2.87 -13.74
N GLY A 168 9.78 1.83 -14.50
CA GLY A 168 11.00 1.79 -15.29
C GLY A 168 12.30 1.70 -14.50
N GLN A 169 12.25 1.29 -13.23
CA GLN A 169 13.42 1.15 -12.37
C GLN A 169 13.78 -0.32 -12.11
N ALA A 170 15.05 -0.57 -11.80
CA ALA A 170 15.50 -1.85 -11.26
C ALA A 170 15.18 -1.93 -9.75
N PRO A 171 14.93 -3.15 -9.21
CA PRO A 171 14.61 -3.30 -7.80
C PRO A 171 15.78 -2.96 -6.89
N SER A 172 15.51 -2.16 -5.86
CA SER A 172 16.44 -1.84 -4.78
C SER A 172 16.54 -3.01 -3.78
N PRO A 173 17.70 -3.25 -3.14
CA PRO A 173 17.84 -4.22 -2.06
C PRO A 173 16.93 -4.00 -0.84
N GLU A 174 16.45 -2.77 -0.65
CA GLU A 174 15.65 -2.31 0.50
C GLU A 174 14.13 -2.45 0.29
N LEU A 175 13.71 -2.98 -0.86
CA LEU A 175 12.28 -3.20 -1.13
C LEU A 175 11.67 -4.13 -0.10
N TYR A 176 10.48 -3.77 0.34
CA TYR A 176 9.60 -4.67 1.07
C TYR A 176 8.94 -5.65 0.09
N THR A 177 8.04 -6.49 0.61
CA THR A 177 7.25 -7.40 -0.21
C THR A 177 6.55 -6.63 -1.33
N ARG A 178 6.40 -7.22 -2.51
CA ARG A 178 5.68 -6.64 -3.64
C ARG A 178 4.39 -7.41 -3.88
N GLU A 179 3.39 -6.77 -4.48
CA GLU A 179 2.09 -7.38 -4.81
C GLU A 179 1.73 -7.12 -6.28
N PRO A 180 2.41 -7.76 -7.24
CA PRO A 180 2.27 -7.44 -8.66
C PRO A 180 0.85 -7.68 -9.19
N GLU A 181 0.09 -8.64 -8.65
CA GLU A 181 -1.33 -8.83 -9.01
C GLU A 181 -2.18 -7.66 -8.52
N ARG A 182 -1.95 -7.17 -7.30
CA ARG A 182 -2.64 -5.99 -6.75
C ARG A 182 -2.32 -4.75 -7.57
N ASP A 183 -1.04 -4.57 -7.93
CA ASP A 183 -0.64 -3.46 -8.78
C ASP A 183 -1.38 -3.50 -10.13
N ALA A 184 -1.52 -4.68 -10.75
CA ALA A 184 -2.24 -4.83 -12.02
C ALA A 184 -3.73 -4.49 -11.86
N PHE A 185 -4.35 -5.00 -10.79
CA PHE A 185 -5.75 -4.80 -10.47
C PHE A 185 -6.06 -3.31 -10.26
N GLU A 186 -5.30 -2.62 -9.43
CA GLU A 186 -5.54 -1.21 -9.11
C GLU A 186 -5.24 -0.27 -10.28
N LEU A 187 -4.19 -0.53 -11.07
CA LEU A 187 -3.94 0.23 -12.29
C LEU A 187 -5.08 0.08 -13.31
N SER A 188 -5.66 -1.12 -13.43
CA SER A 188 -6.82 -1.35 -14.29
C SER A 188 -8.09 -0.68 -13.75
N LEU A 189 -8.28 -0.61 -12.43
CA LEU A 189 -9.36 0.17 -11.82
C LEU A 189 -9.20 1.67 -12.10
N LEU A 190 -7.96 2.19 -12.10
CA LEU A 190 -7.67 3.57 -12.46
C LEU A 190 -7.96 3.87 -13.93
N ASP A 191 -7.71 2.93 -14.85
CA ASP A 191 -8.15 3.04 -16.25
C ASP A 191 -9.68 3.15 -16.34
N GLY A 192 -10.42 2.30 -15.62
CA GLY A 192 -11.88 2.38 -15.56
C GLY A 192 -12.41 3.68 -14.96
N ALA A 193 -11.81 4.16 -13.86
CA ALA A 193 -12.14 5.44 -13.26
C ALA A 193 -11.74 6.63 -14.16
N LEU A 194 -10.71 6.45 -15.00
CA LEU A 194 -10.33 7.42 -16.01
C LEU A 194 -11.40 7.56 -17.08
N ASP A 195 -11.85 6.45 -17.65
CA ASP A 195 -12.85 6.41 -18.71
C ASP A 195 -14.23 6.89 -18.25
N THR A 196 -14.59 6.63 -16.99
CA THR A 196 -15.90 6.99 -16.42
C THR A 196 -15.91 8.35 -15.70
N GLY A 197 -14.74 8.98 -15.54
CA GLY A 197 -14.60 10.28 -14.86
C GLY A 197 -14.87 10.24 -13.35
N LYS A 198 -14.83 9.06 -12.73
CA LYS A 198 -15.15 8.86 -11.31
C LYS A 198 -14.04 9.41 -10.40
N PRO A 199 -14.39 9.97 -9.22
CA PRO A 199 -13.41 10.46 -8.25
C PRO A 199 -12.59 9.33 -7.64
N VAL A 200 -11.33 9.65 -7.35
CA VAL A 200 -10.38 8.71 -6.74
C VAL A 200 -9.63 9.38 -5.60
N LEU A 201 -9.60 8.70 -4.46
CA LEU A 201 -8.72 9.03 -3.33
C LEU A 201 -7.63 7.96 -3.20
N GLY A 202 -6.36 8.35 -3.23
CA GLY A 202 -5.23 7.47 -2.98
C GLY A 202 -4.54 7.77 -1.65
N ILE A 203 -4.49 6.79 -0.74
CA ILE A 203 -3.89 6.95 0.59
C ILE A 203 -2.59 6.15 0.70
N CYS A 204 -1.49 6.80 1.11
CA CYS A 204 -0.16 6.23 1.32
C CYS A 204 0.42 5.50 0.11
N ARG A 205 0.12 4.22 -0.05
CA ARG A 205 0.46 3.49 -1.29
C ARG A 205 -0.44 3.94 -2.44
N GLY A 206 -1.70 4.29 -2.16
CA GLY A 206 -2.65 4.74 -3.18
C GLY A 206 -2.18 5.99 -3.94
N ILE A 207 -1.57 6.97 -3.26
CA ILE A 207 -0.96 8.14 -3.93
C ILE A 207 0.19 7.74 -4.86
N GLN A 208 0.98 6.73 -4.47
CA GLN A 208 2.07 6.20 -5.28
C GLN A 208 1.53 5.45 -6.51
N VAL A 209 0.45 4.69 -6.36
CA VAL A 209 -0.25 4.02 -7.48
C VAL A 209 -0.79 5.05 -8.47
N LEU A 210 -1.40 6.14 -7.99
CA LEU A 210 -1.83 7.25 -8.86
C LEU A 210 -0.66 7.84 -9.65
N ASN A 211 0.47 8.10 -8.99
CA ASN A 211 1.64 8.64 -9.65
C ASN A 211 2.23 7.66 -10.69
N VAL A 212 2.35 6.38 -10.35
CA VAL A 212 2.87 5.35 -11.27
C VAL A 212 1.92 5.16 -12.46
N HIS A 213 0.59 5.21 -12.25
CA HIS A 213 -0.41 5.17 -13.32
C HIS A 213 -0.21 6.30 -14.34
N GLY A 214 0.07 7.51 -13.86
CA GLY A 214 0.38 8.65 -14.71
C GLY A 214 1.79 8.65 -15.31
N GLY A 215 2.61 7.63 -15.05
CA GLY A 215 3.97 7.49 -15.60
C GLY A 215 5.08 8.13 -14.76
N GLY A 216 4.80 8.51 -13.50
CA GLY A 216 5.78 9.01 -12.55
C GLY A 216 6.63 7.90 -11.92
N THR A 217 7.60 8.27 -11.09
CA THR A 217 8.54 7.36 -10.41
C THR A 217 8.52 7.51 -8.90
N LEU A 218 9.13 6.56 -8.19
CA LEU A 218 9.23 6.54 -6.74
C LEU A 218 10.69 6.53 -6.26
N HIS A 219 10.92 7.11 -5.10
CA HIS A 219 12.06 6.75 -4.26
C HIS A 219 11.75 5.43 -3.57
N GLN A 220 12.55 4.38 -3.86
CA GLN A 220 12.29 3.03 -3.36
C GLN A 220 12.58 2.84 -1.87
N HIS A 221 13.34 3.75 -1.24
CA HIS A 221 13.63 3.70 0.18
C HIS A 221 13.95 5.09 0.76
N VAL A 222 13.16 5.51 1.76
CA VAL A 222 13.31 6.77 2.51
C VAL A 222 13.10 6.47 4.01
N PRO A 223 14.11 5.91 4.69
CA PRO A 223 13.95 5.38 6.04
C PRO A 223 13.47 6.38 7.10
N PRO A 224 13.78 7.70 7.05
CA PRO A 224 13.27 8.67 8.04
C PRO A 224 11.74 8.75 8.14
N HIS A 225 10.99 8.42 7.08
CA HIS A 225 9.52 8.47 7.10
C HIS A 225 8.87 7.17 7.60
N ALA A 226 9.66 6.10 7.77
CA ALA A 226 9.18 4.78 8.14
C ALA A 226 8.99 4.64 9.66
N CYS A 227 8.14 5.45 10.27
CA CYS A 227 7.91 5.51 11.72
C CYS A 227 7.00 4.37 12.23
N HIS A 228 7.30 3.13 11.83
CA HIS A 228 6.54 1.93 12.19
C HIS A 228 6.69 1.49 13.66
N ASP A 229 7.56 2.15 14.42
CA ASP A 229 7.83 1.91 15.83
C ASP A 229 6.96 2.76 16.78
N GLN A 230 6.17 3.68 16.23
CA GLN A 230 5.26 4.57 16.96
C GLN A 230 3.80 4.13 16.79
N PRO A 231 2.89 4.52 17.71
CA PRO A 231 1.45 4.38 17.49
C PRO A 231 1.04 4.96 16.13
N PRO A 232 0.15 4.30 15.36
CA PRO A 232 -0.18 4.72 13.99
C PRO A 232 -0.78 6.13 13.85
N ASP A 233 -1.35 6.68 14.91
CA ASP A 233 -1.93 8.02 15.02
C ASP A 233 -0.91 9.09 15.45
N SER A 234 0.34 8.69 15.70
CA SER A 234 1.39 9.61 16.15
C SER A 234 1.70 10.65 15.07
N ILE A 235 1.66 11.92 15.47
CA ILE A 235 2.03 13.04 14.61
C ILE A 235 3.55 13.07 14.45
N VAL A 236 4.02 12.97 13.20
CA VAL A 236 5.45 12.87 12.84
C VAL A 236 5.97 14.17 12.26
N HIS A 237 5.28 14.75 11.27
CA HIS A 237 5.76 15.95 10.58
C HIS A 237 4.61 16.84 10.11
N ARG A 238 5.00 18.06 9.72
CA ARG A 238 4.13 19.06 9.11
C ARG A 238 4.15 18.90 7.59
N VAL A 239 3.01 19.13 6.97
CA VAL A 239 2.83 19.24 5.52
C VAL A 239 2.33 20.66 5.23
N ASP A 240 3.09 21.41 4.42
CA ASP A 240 2.64 22.70 3.90
C ASP A 240 1.89 22.50 2.58
N LEU A 241 0.74 23.17 2.45
CA LEU A 241 -0.21 22.99 1.36
C LEU A 241 -0.24 24.22 0.43
N ALA A 242 -0.30 23.97 -0.86
CA ALA A 242 -0.26 25.03 -1.88
C ALA A 242 -1.53 25.89 -1.85
N GLU A 243 -1.36 27.22 -1.81
CA GLU A 243 -2.47 28.16 -1.83
C GLU A 243 -3.38 27.95 -3.06
N GLY A 244 -4.69 27.88 -2.83
CA GLY A 244 -5.68 27.67 -3.88
C GLY A 244 -5.87 26.21 -4.33
N SER A 245 -5.12 25.26 -3.76
CA SER A 245 -5.30 23.84 -4.05
C SER A 245 -6.54 23.25 -3.34
N LEU A 246 -7.02 22.11 -3.82
CA LEU A 246 -8.06 21.35 -3.13
C LEU A 246 -7.61 21.00 -1.71
N ALA A 247 -6.40 20.48 -1.54
CA ALA A 247 -5.85 20.13 -0.22
C ALA A 247 -5.86 21.32 0.75
N ALA A 248 -5.44 22.51 0.29
CA ALA A 248 -5.48 23.71 1.13
C ALA A 248 -6.91 24.14 1.49
N SER A 249 -7.89 23.87 0.63
CA SER A 249 -9.31 24.11 0.95
C SER A 249 -9.88 23.13 1.99
N LEU A 250 -9.35 21.91 2.04
CA LEU A 250 -9.79 20.86 2.98
C LEU A 250 -9.15 21.05 4.36
N TYR A 251 -7.85 21.35 4.41
CA TYR A 251 -7.06 21.33 5.64
C TYR A 251 -6.53 22.70 6.10
N GLY A 252 -6.68 23.74 5.28
CA GLY A 252 -6.02 25.03 5.49
C GLY A 252 -4.60 25.06 4.92
N PRO A 253 -3.76 26.03 5.29
CA PRO A 253 -2.43 26.20 4.67
C PRO A 253 -1.43 25.10 5.02
N SER A 254 -1.72 24.27 6.02
CA SER A 254 -0.83 23.21 6.48
C SER A 254 -1.54 22.28 7.46
N ILE A 255 -1.03 21.05 7.59
CA ILE A 255 -1.51 20.04 8.55
C ILE A 255 -0.33 19.30 9.18
N ASN A 256 -0.48 18.82 10.42
CA ASN A 256 0.46 17.87 11.01
C ASN A 256 -0.10 16.46 10.87
N VAL A 257 0.71 15.51 10.42
CA VAL A 257 0.26 14.19 9.97
C VAL A 257 1.08 13.07 10.58
N ASN A 258 0.54 11.85 10.53
CA ASN A 258 1.30 10.63 10.81
C ASN A 258 2.17 10.22 9.60
N SER A 259 3.09 9.27 9.81
CA SER A 259 3.97 8.76 8.75
C SER A 259 4.26 7.28 8.92
N LEU A 260 3.85 6.46 7.96
CA LEU A 260 4.03 5.00 7.98
C LEU A 260 4.53 4.47 6.63
N HIS A 261 5.23 5.29 5.86
CA HIS A 261 5.72 4.95 4.53
C HIS A 261 7.25 5.00 4.47
N HIS A 262 7.84 4.11 3.68
CA HIS A 262 9.28 4.11 3.40
C HIS A 262 9.59 4.37 1.92
N GLN A 263 8.56 4.67 1.13
CA GLN A 263 8.66 5.12 -0.26
C GLN A 263 7.97 6.47 -0.38
N THR A 264 8.42 7.28 -1.34
CA THR A 264 7.81 8.58 -1.68
C THR A 264 7.85 8.76 -3.19
N ILE A 265 7.11 9.75 -3.70
CA ILE A 265 7.19 10.13 -5.11
C ILE A 265 8.54 10.79 -5.39
N ASP A 266 9.21 10.34 -6.46
CA ASP A 266 10.45 10.91 -6.99
C ASP A 266 10.12 11.89 -8.13
N ASN A 267 9.78 11.37 -9.32
CA ASN A 267 9.26 12.19 -10.41
C ASN A 267 7.72 12.15 -10.41
N LEU A 268 7.12 13.32 -10.36
CA LEU A 268 5.67 13.48 -10.51
C LEU A 268 5.26 13.13 -11.95
N ALA A 269 4.19 12.36 -12.08
CA ALA A 269 3.51 12.09 -13.33
C ALA A 269 2.99 13.36 -14.04
N ASP A 270 2.93 13.29 -15.37
CA ASP A 270 2.25 14.31 -16.16
C ASP A 270 0.75 14.36 -15.81
N GLY A 271 0.15 15.56 -15.88
CA GLY A 271 -1.26 15.76 -15.57
C GLY A 271 -1.59 15.90 -14.08
N TYR A 272 -0.58 15.77 -13.20
CA TYR A 272 -0.69 16.07 -11.77
C TYR A 272 0.00 17.39 -11.39
N GLU A 273 -0.33 17.87 -10.20
CA GLU A 273 0.34 18.95 -9.50
C GLU A 273 0.67 18.51 -8.08
N VAL A 274 1.86 18.88 -7.59
CA VAL A 274 2.20 18.72 -6.17
C VAL A 274 1.55 19.86 -5.41
N THR A 275 0.67 19.52 -4.46
CA THR A 275 -0.07 20.49 -3.67
C THR A 275 0.20 20.37 -2.18
N GLY A 276 1.10 19.46 -1.77
CA GLY A 276 1.56 19.33 -0.40
C GLY A 276 2.96 18.73 -0.31
N ARG A 277 3.80 19.30 0.57
CA ARG A 277 5.15 18.82 0.86
C ARG A 277 5.47 18.84 2.35
N SER A 278 6.27 17.89 2.79
CA SER A 278 6.90 17.88 4.12
C SER A 278 8.09 18.84 4.19
N ASP A 279 8.60 19.09 5.40
CA ASP A 279 9.72 20.00 5.67
C ASP A 279 11.04 19.63 4.95
N ASP A 280 11.24 18.34 4.64
CA ASP A 280 12.38 17.84 3.86
C ASP A 280 12.14 17.83 2.35
N GLY A 281 10.97 18.32 1.91
CA GLY A 281 10.59 18.47 0.52
C GLY A 281 9.95 17.24 -0.11
N ALA A 282 9.73 16.15 0.63
CA ALA A 282 9.02 14.98 0.09
C ALA A 282 7.59 15.37 -0.35
N ILE A 283 7.11 14.72 -1.41
CA ILE A 283 5.76 14.96 -1.93
C ILE A 283 4.77 14.20 -1.05
N GLU A 284 3.83 14.95 -0.49
CA GLU A 284 2.84 14.45 0.47
C GLU A 284 1.41 14.51 -0.09
N VAL A 285 1.16 15.42 -1.04
CA VAL A 285 -0.14 15.53 -1.73
C VAL A 285 0.06 15.77 -3.21
N ILE A 286 -0.72 15.04 -4.02
CA ILE A 286 -0.86 15.30 -5.46
C ILE A 286 -2.34 15.47 -5.83
N GLU A 287 -2.61 16.38 -6.74
CA GLU A 287 -3.93 16.63 -7.31
C GLU A 287 -3.85 16.48 -8.83
N ALA A 288 -4.83 15.82 -9.44
CA ALA A 288 -4.91 15.74 -10.90
C ALA A 288 -5.58 17.01 -11.48
N ARG A 289 -5.01 17.59 -12.54
CA ARG A 289 -5.43 18.90 -13.07
C ARG A 289 -6.85 18.96 -13.64
N HIS A 290 -7.36 17.84 -14.16
CA HIS A 290 -8.59 17.81 -14.97
C HIS A 290 -9.56 16.70 -14.56
N ARG A 291 -9.43 16.19 -13.35
CA ARG A 291 -10.25 15.09 -12.82
C ARG A 291 -10.24 15.09 -11.30
N PRO A 292 -11.30 14.58 -10.66
CA PRO A 292 -11.44 14.64 -9.20
C PRO A 292 -10.59 13.55 -8.52
N TRP A 293 -9.27 13.59 -8.72
CA TRP A 293 -8.32 12.62 -8.17
C TRP A 293 -7.36 13.32 -7.20
N LEU A 294 -7.29 12.81 -5.98
CA LEU A 294 -6.48 13.31 -4.89
C LEU A 294 -5.67 12.17 -4.29
N GLY A 295 -4.37 12.40 -4.07
CA GLY A 295 -3.51 11.47 -3.35
C GLY A 295 -2.93 12.14 -2.11
N VAL A 296 -2.93 11.45 -0.98
CA VAL A 296 -2.27 11.86 0.28
C VAL A 296 -1.32 10.75 0.75
N GLN A 297 -0.14 11.11 1.26
CA GLN A 297 0.91 10.14 1.61
C GLN A 297 0.82 9.66 3.07
N TRP A 298 0.22 10.43 3.97
CA TRP A 298 -0.11 10.00 5.33
C TRP A 298 -1.36 9.09 5.37
N HIS A 299 -1.76 8.67 6.58
CA HIS A 299 -2.88 7.77 6.83
C HIS A 299 -4.02 8.45 7.62
N PRO A 300 -4.90 9.23 6.96
CA PRO A 300 -6.03 9.90 7.63
C PRO A 300 -7.02 8.91 8.26
N GLU A 301 -7.10 7.67 7.76
CA GLU A 301 -7.92 6.61 8.33
C GLU A 301 -7.44 6.12 9.71
N LEU A 302 -6.17 6.38 10.06
CA LEU A 302 -5.59 5.97 11.32
C LEU A 302 -5.50 7.12 12.33
N MET A 303 -5.86 8.34 11.94
CA MET A 303 -5.83 9.51 12.82
C MET A 303 -7.11 9.61 13.66
N ASP A 304 -7.02 10.22 14.85
CA ASP A 304 -8.16 10.53 15.71
C ASP A 304 -9.26 11.35 15.01
N SER A 305 -8.88 12.08 13.96
CA SER A 305 -9.78 12.87 13.14
C SER A 305 -10.57 12.06 12.11
N ARG A 306 -10.31 10.76 11.91
CA ARG A 306 -10.88 9.92 10.82
C ARG A 306 -12.34 10.22 10.51
N ASP A 307 -13.19 10.14 11.53
CA ASP A 307 -14.65 10.24 11.37
C ASP A 307 -15.12 11.65 10.93
N ARG A 308 -14.22 12.63 10.93
CA ARG A 308 -14.44 14.02 10.50
C ARG A 308 -13.37 14.47 9.49
N ASP A 309 -12.56 13.56 8.97
CA ASP A 309 -11.46 13.92 8.09
C ASP A 309 -12.00 14.35 6.72
N PRO A 310 -11.66 15.55 6.23
CA PRO A 310 -12.30 16.15 5.07
C PRO A 310 -12.00 15.41 3.76
N VAL A 311 -10.98 14.54 3.67
CA VAL A 311 -10.75 13.77 2.43
C VAL A 311 -11.84 12.74 2.16
N PHE A 312 -12.40 12.11 3.19
CA PHE A 312 -13.51 11.16 3.01
C PHE A 312 -14.78 11.90 2.59
N ASP A 313 -15.08 13.03 3.24
CA ASP A 313 -16.20 13.91 2.89
C ASP A 313 -16.07 14.43 1.45
N TRP A 314 -14.87 14.84 1.03
CA TRP A 314 -14.60 15.24 -0.35
C TRP A 314 -14.85 14.09 -1.34
N LEU A 315 -14.36 12.88 -1.06
CA LEU A 315 -14.54 11.73 -1.95
C LEU A 315 -16.03 11.40 -2.12
N VAL A 316 -16.76 11.29 -1.02
CA VAL A 316 -18.20 10.96 -1.02
C VAL A 316 -18.99 12.05 -1.74
N LYS A 317 -18.74 13.33 -1.45
CA LYS A 317 -19.43 14.44 -2.15
C LYS A 317 -19.12 14.48 -3.64
N SER A 318 -17.88 14.19 -4.02
CA SER A 318 -17.48 14.14 -5.43
C SER A 318 -18.12 12.96 -6.16
N ALA A 319 -18.43 11.87 -5.46
CA ALA A 319 -19.08 10.68 -6.00
C ALA A 319 -20.61 10.85 -6.15
N SER A 320 -21.20 11.82 -5.47
CA SER A 320 -22.63 12.17 -5.57
C SER A 320 -22.99 13.11 -6.74
N ALA A 321 -21.99 13.64 -7.45
CA ALA A 321 -22.16 14.70 -8.46
C ALA A 321 -22.40 14.14 -9.87
#